data_AF-A0A2D9DNC1-F1
#
_entry.id   AF-A0A2D9DNC1-F1
#
_cell.length_a   1.000
_cell.length_b   1.000
_cell.length_c   1.000
_cell.angle_alpha   90.00
_cell.angle_beta   90.00
_cell.angle_gamma   90.00
#
_symmetry.space_group_name_H-M   'P 1'
#
loop_
_entity.id
_entity.type
_entity.pdbx_description
1 polymer ?
#
loop_
_entity_poly.entity_id
_entity_poly.type
_entity_poly.pdbx_seq_one_letter_code
_entity_poly.pdbx_strand_id
1 'polypeptide(L)'
;MNYIRHLQLVYQQFMEDERLNPSHISLYMAIFQEWNSARFPGELYINRQQLMLSSKVRSQSGYHRCIRELDVFGYLQYMPSHNPYQGSRVKMFTFRTSSEQADDHRDPILEQVAAHYYPKYEQVDEPYINSNKQQTLKNINNTSPTFFENEIILFFKKQNWPVTEAKKFFSYYQNQYWKTTKGNIITDWKDAAQKWIARYKRWQKEKKVNQDFLKTSKNKDYGQPL
;
A
#
# COMPACT_ATOMS: atom_id res chain seq x y z
N MET A 1 21.71 -1.60 -1.20
CA MET A 1 20.96 -2.63 -0.44
C MET A 1 19.74 -3.02 -1.26
N ASN A 2 19.49 -4.32 -1.53
CA ASN A 2 18.26 -4.75 -2.19
C ASN A 2 17.15 -4.89 -1.13
N TYR A 3 16.27 -3.90 -1.05
CA TYR A 3 15.27 -3.80 0.02
C TYR A 3 14.22 -4.91 -0.03
N ILE A 4 13.90 -5.43 -1.22
CA ILE A 4 12.95 -6.53 -1.40
C ILE A 4 13.55 -7.82 -0.82
N ARG A 5 14.80 -8.14 -1.19
CA ARG A 5 15.49 -9.33 -0.65
C ARG A 5 15.70 -9.22 0.86
N HIS A 6 16.09 -8.04 1.36
CA HIS A 6 16.21 -7.79 2.81
C HIS A 6 14.91 -8.10 3.54
N LEU A 7 13.81 -7.51 3.05
CA LEU A 7 12.50 -7.67 3.66
C LEU A 7 12.07 -9.14 3.62
N GLN A 8 12.26 -9.84 2.50
CA GLN A 8 11.95 -11.27 2.40
C GLN A 8 12.72 -12.11 3.43
N LEU A 9 14.03 -11.89 3.58
CA LEU A 9 14.87 -12.62 4.55
C LEU A 9 14.44 -12.34 5.99
N VAL A 10 14.17 -11.07 6.32
CA VAL A 10 13.71 -10.69 7.66
C VAL A 10 12.35 -11.30 7.96
N TYR A 11 11.43 -11.32 6.98
CA TYR A 11 10.13 -11.94 7.17
C TYR A 11 10.23 -13.45 7.43
N GLN A 12 11.18 -14.14 6.81
CA GLN A 12 11.45 -15.54 7.13
C GLN A 12 11.90 -15.70 8.59
N GLN A 13 12.85 -14.86 9.04
CA GLN A 13 13.28 -14.85 10.45
C GLN A 13 12.14 -14.53 11.41
N PHE A 14 11.25 -13.61 11.04
CA PHE A 14 10.07 -13.27 11.85
C PHE A 14 9.11 -14.44 12.04
N MET A 15 9.01 -15.32 11.05
CA MET A 15 8.15 -16.51 11.12
C MET A 15 8.75 -17.61 11.99
N GLU A 16 10.08 -17.66 12.10
CA GLU A 16 10.80 -18.67 12.88
C GLU A 16 11.02 -18.23 14.34
N ASP A 17 11.07 -16.92 14.61
CA ASP A 17 11.36 -16.38 15.94
C ASP A 17 10.08 -16.17 16.77
N GLU A 18 9.75 -17.15 17.60
CA GLU A 18 8.60 -17.12 18.51
C GLU A 18 8.68 -16.03 19.59
N ARG A 19 9.86 -15.41 19.81
CA ARG A 19 10.02 -14.33 20.81
C ARG A 19 9.40 -13.02 20.33
N LEU A 20 9.14 -12.89 19.03
CA LEU A 20 8.55 -11.70 18.44
C LEU A 20 7.05 -11.63 18.69
N ASN A 21 6.58 -10.40 18.86
CA ASN A 21 5.16 -10.10 18.96
C ASN A 21 4.78 -9.14 17.82
N PRO A 22 3.48 -8.93 17.54
CA PRO A 22 3.07 -8.02 16.48
C PRO A 22 3.61 -6.59 16.63
N SER A 23 3.84 -6.13 17.87
CA SER A 23 4.43 -4.81 18.13
C SER A 23 5.91 -4.74 17.73
N HIS A 24 6.68 -5.82 17.92
CA HIS A 24 8.05 -5.93 17.42
C HIS A 24 8.10 -5.80 15.90
N ILE A 25 7.28 -6.58 15.21
CA ILE A 25 7.20 -6.56 13.74
C ILE A 25 6.81 -5.16 13.27
N SER A 26 5.76 -4.58 13.86
CA SER A 26 5.28 -3.25 13.47
C SER A 26 6.31 -2.15 13.72
N LEU A 27 7.07 -2.23 14.83
CA LEU A 27 8.12 -1.27 15.15
C LEU A 27 9.32 -1.41 14.23
N TYR A 28 9.75 -2.65 13.97
CA TYR A 28 10.82 -2.92 13.02
C TYR A 28 10.46 -2.39 11.62
N MET A 29 9.23 -2.64 11.15
CA MET A 29 8.80 -2.18 9.82
C MET A 29 8.78 -0.65 9.73
N ALA A 30 8.37 0.05 10.79
CA ALA A 30 8.44 1.51 10.84
C ALA A 30 9.89 2.02 10.77
N ILE A 31 10.82 1.41 11.52
CA ILE A 31 12.25 1.75 11.48
C ILE A 31 12.84 1.45 10.10
N PHE A 32 12.49 0.31 9.50
CA PHE A 32 12.94 -0.08 8.17
C PHE A 32 12.47 0.89 7.09
N GLN A 33 11.23 1.40 7.19
CA GLN A 33 10.72 2.42 6.28
C GLN A 33 11.53 3.72 6.35
N GLU A 34 11.84 4.19 7.56
CA GLU A 34 12.70 5.36 7.77
C GLU A 34 14.15 5.11 7.29
N TRP A 35 14.65 3.91 7.47
CA TRP A 35 15.98 3.52 6.98
C TRP A 35 16.04 3.48 5.45
N ASN A 36 14.97 2.99 4.81
CA ASN A 36 14.82 2.98 3.35
C ASN A 36 14.65 4.40 2.77
N SER A 37 13.86 5.26 3.42
CA SER A 37 13.67 6.66 3.01
C SER A 37 14.98 7.44 3.08
N ALA A 38 15.80 7.18 4.11
CA ALA A 38 17.11 7.79 4.29
C ALA A 38 18.22 7.19 3.39
N ARG A 39 17.89 6.28 2.46
CA ARG A 39 18.85 5.59 1.56
C ARG A 39 19.85 4.67 2.27
N PHE A 40 19.40 3.98 3.31
CA PHE A 40 20.16 2.97 4.05
C PHE A 40 21.46 3.50 4.69
N PRO A 41 21.40 4.57 5.50
CA PRO A 41 22.57 5.08 6.19
C PRO A 41 23.13 4.04 7.17
N GLY A 42 24.43 4.13 7.49
CA GLY A 42 25.05 3.26 8.49
C GLY A 42 24.46 3.43 9.90
N GLU A 43 23.96 4.63 10.20
CA GLU A 43 23.24 4.96 11.43
C GLU A 43 22.05 5.85 11.10
N LEU A 44 20.91 5.59 11.75
CA LEU A 44 19.68 6.35 11.59
C LEU A 44 19.34 7.06 12.90
N TYR A 45 19.08 8.37 12.82
CA TYR A 45 18.51 9.13 13.93
C TYR A 45 16.99 8.90 13.99
N ILE A 46 16.49 8.52 15.15
CA ILE A 46 15.09 8.14 15.31
C ILE A 46 14.33 9.12 16.20
N ASN A 47 13.18 9.57 15.69
CA ASN A 47 12.19 10.30 16.48
C ASN A 47 11.21 9.29 17.10
N ARG A 48 11.23 9.19 18.43
CA ARG A 48 10.36 8.26 19.18
C ARG A 48 8.87 8.48 18.89
N GLN A 49 8.41 9.74 18.86
CA GLN A 49 6.98 10.04 18.68
C GLN A 49 6.52 9.59 17.28
N GLN A 50 7.32 9.89 16.26
CA GLN A 50 7.05 9.47 14.89
C GLN A 50 7.04 7.95 14.76
N LEU A 51 8.06 7.27 15.31
CA LEU A 51 8.11 5.81 15.27
C LEU A 51 6.94 5.16 16.02
N MET A 52 6.54 5.70 17.17
CA MET A 52 5.36 5.20 17.88
C MET A 52 4.08 5.35 17.06
N LEU A 53 3.90 6.49 16.40
CA LEU A 53 2.76 6.74 15.52
C LEU A 53 2.74 5.75 14.34
N SER A 54 3.85 5.64 13.61
CA SER A 54 3.99 4.76 12.44
C SER A 54 3.87 3.28 12.79
N SER A 55 4.42 2.87 13.93
CA SER A 55 4.36 1.48 14.44
C SER A 55 3.07 1.15 15.18
N LYS A 56 2.17 2.12 15.38
CA LYS A 56 0.94 1.97 16.18
C LYS A 56 1.18 1.51 17.63
N VAL A 57 2.39 1.71 18.16
CA VAL A 57 2.72 1.44 19.57
C VAL A 57 2.18 2.57 20.44
N ARG A 58 1.24 2.26 21.32
CA ARG A 58 0.48 3.28 22.06
C ARG A 58 1.15 3.78 23.33
N SER A 59 2.05 3.00 23.93
CA SER A 59 2.65 3.31 25.24
C SER A 59 4.15 3.56 25.14
N GLN A 60 4.65 4.52 25.94
CA GLN A 60 6.07 4.81 26.05
C GLN A 60 6.87 3.60 26.53
N SER A 61 6.37 2.95 27.58
CA SER A 61 6.97 1.75 28.14
C SER A 61 7.00 0.61 27.13
N GLY A 62 5.91 0.42 26.38
CA GLY A 62 5.83 -0.59 25.31
C GLY A 62 6.83 -0.33 24.19
N TYR A 63 6.98 0.93 23.76
CA TYR A 63 7.98 1.32 22.77
C TYR A 63 9.41 1.00 23.24
N HIS A 64 9.78 1.45 24.45
CA HIS A 64 11.12 1.22 24.96
C HIS A 64 11.40 -0.26 25.24
N ARG A 65 10.38 -1.03 25.62
CA ARG A 65 10.49 -2.48 25.74
C ARG A 65 10.75 -3.11 24.37
N CYS A 66 9.89 -2.84 23.38
CA CYS A 66 9.98 -3.45 22.06
C CYS A 66 11.29 -3.12 21.36
N ILE A 67 11.78 -1.88 21.42
CA ILE A 67 13.03 -1.50 20.75
C ILE A 67 14.26 -2.15 21.39
N ARG A 68 14.24 -2.35 22.72
CA ARG A 68 15.29 -3.08 23.44
C ARG A 68 15.22 -4.58 23.20
N GLU A 69 14.02 -5.14 23.12
CA GLU A 69 13.83 -6.54 22.76
C GLU A 69 14.32 -6.79 21.33
N LEU A 70 14.02 -5.92 20.36
CA LEU A 70 14.56 -5.99 18.99
C LEU A 70 16.10 -5.89 18.93
N ASP A 71 16.71 -5.10 19.81
CA ASP A 71 18.16 -5.00 19.98
C ASP A 71 18.75 -6.31 20.52
N VAL A 72 18.18 -6.83 21.60
CA VAL A 72 18.59 -8.12 22.21
C VAL A 72 18.40 -9.30 21.26
N PHE A 73 17.34 -9.28 20.43
CA PHE A 73 17.07 -10.33 19.46
C PHE A 73 17.99 -10.26 18.23
N GLY A 74 18.76 -9.18 18.07
CA GLY A 74 19.72 -9.04 16.98
C GLY A 74 19.11 -8.59 15.66
N TYR A 75 17.95 -7.93 15.69
CA TYR A 75 17.34 -7.35 14.48
C TYR A 75 17.89 -5.96 14.15
N LEU A 76 18.29 -5.21 15.17
CA LEU A 76 18.88 -3.89 15.05
C LEU A 76 19.85 -3.64 16.21
N GLN A 77 20.61 -2.56 16.15
CA GLN A 77 21.40 -2.06 17.25
C GLN A 77 20.80 -0.74 17.75
N TYR A 78 20.32 -0.71 18.99
CA TYR A 78 19.72 0.49 19.58
C TYR A 78 20.71 1.27 20.44
N MET A 79 20.89 2.55 20.12
CA MET A 79 21.79 3.47 20.81
C MET A 79 20.97 4.60 21.44
N PRO A 80 20.52 4.45 22.71
CA PRO A 80 19.70 5.47 23.37
C PRO A 80 20.50 6.75 23.59
N SER A 81 19.83 7.89 23.45
CA SER A 81 20.36 9.20 23.82
C SER A 81 19.42 9.89 24.79
N HIS A 82 20.00 10.55 25.79
CA HIS A 82 19.27 11.41 26.73
C HIS A 82 19.25 12.87 26.28
N ASN A 83 19.92 13.20 25.17
CA ASN A 83 19.99 14.57 24.64
C ASN A 83 18.74 14.85 23.78
N PRO A 84 17.87 15.80 24.17
CA PRO A 84 16.67 16.16 23.42
C PRO A 84 16.94 16.61 21.98
N TYR A 85 18.14 17.15 21.70
CA TYR A 85 18.50 17.72 20.39
C TYR A 85 19.16 16.72 19.43
N GLN A 86 19.60 15.56 19.93
CA GLN A 86 20.34 14.59 19.10
C GLN A 86 19.52 13.34 18.79
N GLY A 87 18.42 13.07 19.51
CA GLY A 87 17.61 11.87 19.29
C GLY A 87 18.36 10.57 19.60
N SER A 88 17.62 9.45 19.72
CA SER A 88 18.28 8.14 19.81
C SER A 88 18.73 7.70 18.42
N ARG A 89 19.71 6.79 18.35
CA ARG A 89 20.19 6.23 17.09
C ARG A 89 19.87 4.76 16.99
N VAL A 90 19.68 4.29 15.76
CA VAL A 90 19.50 2.88 15.44
C VAL A 90 20.38 2.53 14.26
N LYS A 91 21.01 1.37 14.31
CA LYS A 91 21.70 0.76 13.16
C LYS A 91 21.00 -0.53 12.79
N MET A 92 20.58 -0.64 11.54
CA MET A 92 19.92 -1.86 11.02
C MET A 92 21.00 -2.84 10.55
N PHE A 93 20.81 -4.13 10.82
CA PHE A 93 21.69 -5.16 10.27
C PHE A 93 21.28 -5.51 8.84
N THR A 94 22.26 -5.74 7.96
CA THR A 94 22.01 -6.22 6.60
C THR A 94 22.07 -7.73 6.61
N PHE A 95 20.96 -8.40 6.32
CA PHE A 95 20.97 -9.85 6.11
C PHE A 95 21.41 -10.11 4.67
N ARG A 96 22.69 -10.41 4.47
CA ARG A 96 23.22 -10.84 3.16
C ARG A 96 23.38 -12.35 3.18
N THR A 97 22.83 -13.03 2.18
CA THR A 97 23.32 -14.36 1.80
C THR A 97 24.74 -14.18 1.29
N SER A 98 25.68 -14.98 1.81
CA SER A 98 27.13 -14.86 1.57
C SER A 98 27.56 -15.08 0.11
N SER A 99 26.63 -15.16 -0.84
CA SER A 99 26.88 -15.70 -2.19
C SER A 99 26.65 -14.74 -3.35
N GLU A 100 26.18 -13.50 -3.17
CA GLU A 100 25.87 -12.66 -4.33
C GLU A 100 26.73 -11.38 -4.40
N GLN A 101 27.48 -11.33 -5.50
CA GLN A 101 28.22 -10.18 -6.01
C GLN A 101 27.31 -8.95 -6.05
N ALA A 102 27.91 -7.79 -5.82
CA ALA A 102 27.22 -6.51 -5.75
C ALA A 102 26.62 -6.13 -7.11
N ASP A 103 25.38 -6.56 -7.37
CA ASP A 103 24.54 -5.97 -8.39
C ASP A 103 24.10 -4.58 -7.90
N ASP A 104 24.94 -3.59 -8.19
CA ASP A 104 24.65 -2.15 -8.11
C ASP A 104 23.82 -1.68 -9.31
N HIS A 105 22.98 -2.55 -9.88
CA HIS A 105 21.97 -2.11 -10.85
C HIS A 105 20.77 -1.58 -10.07
N ARG A 106 20.84 -0.29 -9.70
CA ARG A 106 19.66 0.48 -9.32
C ARG A 106 18.72 0.54 -10.52
N ASP A 107 17.76 -0.37 -10.57
CA ASP A 107 16.67 -0.31 -11.54
C ASP A 107 15.90 1.02 -11.34
N PRO A 108 15.97 1.97 -12.29
CA PRO A 108 15.35 3.30 -12.15
C PRO A 108 13.84 3.20 -11.94
N ILE A 109 13.23 2.13 -12.46
CA ILE A 109 11.82 1.81 -12.32
C ILE A 109 11.46 1.51 -10.87
N LEU A 110 12.30 0.74 -10.15
CA LEU A 110 12.05 0.41 -8.74
C LEU A 110 12.16 1.64 -7.84
N GLU A 111 13.10 2.53 -8.14
CA GLU A 111 13.29 3.79 -7.42
C GLU A 111 12.11 4.77 -7.63
N GLN A 112 11.58 4.83 -8.86
CA GLN A 112 10.36 5.56 -9.17
C GLN A 112 9.12 4.97 -8.47
N VAL A 113 8.97 3.65 -8.42
CA VAL A 113 7.84 2.99 -7.73
C VAL A 113 7.92 3.22 -6.21
N ALA A 114 9.13 3.16 -5.63
CA ALA A 114 9.34 3.49 -4.22
C ALA A 114 8.98 4.95 -3.91
N ALA A 115 9.32 5.90 -4.79
CA ALA A 115 8.98 7.32 -4.65
C ALA A 115 7.46 7.57 -4.50
N HIS A 116 6.62 6.71 -5.11
CA HIS A 116 5.16 6.80 -5.05
C HIS A 116 4.54 6.14 -3.80
N TYR A 117 5.32 5.38 -3.02
CA TYR A 117 4.88 4.73 -1.78
C TYR A 117 5.16 5.56 -0.51
N TYR A 118 5.83 6.71 -0.63
CA TYR A 118 6.06 7.60 0.51
C TYR A 118 4.80 8.46 0.78
N PRO A 119 4.25 8.44 2.00
CA PRO A 119 3.38 9.52 2.42
C PRO A 119 4.23 10.80 2.45
N LYS A 120 3.84 11.82 1.66
CA LYS A 120 4.37 13.18 1.81
C LYS A 120 4.00 13.68 3.21
N TYR A 121 4.93 13.61 4.15
CA TYR A 121 4.88 14.45 5.33
C TYR A 121 5.34 15.83 4.86
N GLU A 122 4.41 16.78 4.69
CA GLU A 122 4.77 18.19 4.58
C GLU A 122 5.55 18.57 5.83
N GLN A 123 6.74 19.16 5.65
CA GLN A 123 7.42 19.83 6.75
C GLN A 123 6.59 21.05 7.13
N VAL A 124 5.83 20.92 8.22
CA VAL A 124 5.09 22.04 8.79
C VAL A 124 6.03 22.74 9.77
N ASP A 125 6.58 23.87 9.35
CA ASP A 125 7.29 24.82 10.22
C ASP A 125 6.28 25.54 11.13
N GLU A 126 5.69 24.83 12.10
CA GLU A 126 4.89 25.48 13.15
C GLU A 126 5.39 25.07 14.55
N PRO A 127 5.60 26.05 15.46
CA PRO A 127 5.96 25.77 16.84
C PRO A 127 4.78 25.08 17.55
N TYR A 128 4.96 23.79 17.83
CA TYR A 128 3.93 22.92 18.37
C TYR A 128 3.56 23.28 19.83
N ILE A 129 2.42 23.96 20.00
CA ILE A 129 1.73 24.12 21.28
C ILE A 129 0.56 23.13 21.34
N ASN A 130 0.65 22.29 22.36
CA ASN A 130 -0.28 21.28 22.87
C ASN A 130 -1.75 21.74 22.99
N SER A 131 -2.68 20.92 22.51
CA SER A 131 -4.00 20.79 23.14
C SER A 131 -4.63 19.42 22.87
N ASN A 132 -5.06 18.78 23.96
CA ASN A 132 -5.83 17.55 23.96
C ASN A 132 -7.20 17.77 23.30
N LYS A 133 -7.51 17.01 22.25
CA LYS A 133 -8.89 16.62 21.96
C LYS A 133 -8.93 15.22 21.35
N GLN A 134 -9.37 14.29 22.18
CA GLN A 134 -9.91 13.01 21.74
C GLN A 134 -11.09 13.31 20.80
N GLN A 135 -10.89 13.15 19.49
CA GLN A 135 -11.98 13.07 18.53
C GLN A 135 -11.63 12.03 17.45
N THR A 136 -12.26 10.86 17.64
CA THR A 136 -12.61 9.88 16.61
C THR A 136 -11.48 9.24 15.79
N LEU A 137 -10.96 8.11 16.29
CA LEU A 137 -10.32 7.06 15.50
C LEU A 137 -11.36 6.28 14.64
N LYS A 138 -12.09 6.98 13.78
CA LYS A 138 -12.79 6.37 12.64
C LYS A 138 -12.13 6.92 11.38
N ASN A 139 -11.61 6.02 10.54
CA ASN A 139 -10.94 6.26 9.25
C ASN A 139 -9.41 6.29 9.29
N ILE A 140 -8.78 5.11 9.40
CA ILE A 140 -7.54 4.85 8.67
C ILE A 140 -7.67 3.47 8.00
N ASN A 141 -8.62 3.36 7.08
CA ASN A 141 -8.59 2.42 5.96
C ASN A 141 -8.13 3.16 4.71
N ASN A 142 -7.12 4.03 4.84
CA ASN A 142 -6.46 4.64 3.70
C ASN A 142 -5.31 3.72 3.29
N THR A 143 -5.66 2.53 2.81
CA THR A 143 -4.80 1.76 1.92
C THR A 143 -4.60 2.61 0.67
N SER A 144 -3.35 3.00 0.42
CA SER A 144 -2.95 3.76 -0.76
C SER A 144 -3.59 3.16 -2.03
N PRO A 145 -4.07 3.98 -2.99
CA PRO A 145 -4.78 3.51 -4.19
C PRO A 145 -4.01 2.43 -4.99
N THR A 146 -2.68 2.43 -4.90
CA THR A 146 -1.78 1.49 -5.56
C THR A 146 -1.85 0.05 -5.02
N PHE A 147 -2.26 -0.17 -3.76
CA PHE A 147 -2.39 -1.53 -3.21
C PHE A 147 -3.64 -2.24 -3.78
N PHE A 148 -4.74 -1.51 -3.97
CA PHE A 148 -5.98 -2.06 -4.51
C PHE A 148 -5.90 -2.36 -6.00
N GLU A 149 -5.22 -1.53 -6.80
CA GLU A 149 -5.18 -1.69 -8.26
C GLU A 149 -4.60 -3.07 -8.65
N ASN A 150 -3.50 -3.48 -8.02
CA ASN A 150 -2.85 -4.76 -8.31
C ASN A 150 -3.71 -5.96 -7.91
N GLU A 151 -4.36 -5.92 -6.74
CA GLU A 151 -5.26 -6.97 -6.30
C GLU A 151 -6.49 -7.11 -7.22
N ILE A 152 -7.05 -5.99 -7.67
CA ILE A 152 -8.17 -5.95 -8.61
C ILE A 152 -7.74 -6.54 -9.96
N ILE A 153 -6.59 -6.15 -10.49
CA ILE A 153 -6.05 -6.70 -11.74
C ILE A 153 -5.86 -8.22 -11.63
N LEU A 154 -5.29 -8.70 -10.53
CA LEU A 154 -5.09 -10.13 -10.29
C LEU A 154 -6.43 -10.88 -10.20
N PHE A 155 -7.42 -10.30 -9.52
CA PHE A 155 -8.76 -10.88 -9.40
C PHE A 155 -9.46 -11.02 -10.76
N PHE A 156 -9.44 -9.97 -11.58
CA PHE A 156 -10.03 -10.02 -12.92
C PHE A 156 -9.30 -11.01 -13.84
N LYS A 157 -7.97 -11.08 -13.76
CA LYS A 157 -7.19 -12.09 -14.50
C LYS A 157 -7.56 -13.51 -14.08
N LYS A 158 -7.75 -13.77 -12.78
CA LYS A 158 -8.21 -15.06 -12.24
C LYS A 158 -9.61 -15.44 -12.75
N GLN A 159 -10.48 -14.46 -12.97
CA GLN A 159 -11.82 -14.65 -13.55
C GLN A 159 -11.81 -14.74 -15.09
N ASN A 160 -10.63 -14.74 -15.72
CA ASN A 160 -10.43 -14.73 -17.18
C ASN A 160 -10.99 -13.47 -17.87
N TRP A 161 -10.92 -12.32 -17.20
CA TRP A 161 -11.32 -11.01 -17.73
C TRP A 161 -10.11 -10.17 -18.17
N PRO A 162 -10.29 -9.30 -19.17
CA PRO A 162 -9.20 -8.45 -19.66
C PRO A 162 -8.80 -7.39 -18.62
N VAL A 163 -7.49 -7.14 -18.53
CA VAL A 163 -6.88 -6.16 -17.62
C VAL A 163 -7.43 -4.74 -17.85
N THR A 164 -7.83 -4.42 -19.08
CA THR A 164 -8.44 -3.12 -19.41
C THR A 164 -9.76 -2.88 -18.68
N GLU A 165 -10.56 -3.92 -18.43
CA GLU A 165 -11.82 -3.80 -17.68
C GLU A 165 -11.57 -3.66 -16.18
N ALA A 166 -10.51 -4.30 -15.65
CA ALA A 166 -10.07 -4.12 -14.27
C ALA A 166 -9.67 -2.67 -13.98
N LYS A 167 -8.91 -2.04 -14.90
CA LYS A 167 -8.53 -0.62 -14.79
C LYS A 167 -9.75 0.31 -14.85
N LYS A 168 -10.70 0.07 -15.75
CA LYS A 168 -11.96 0.84 -15.83
C LYS A 168 -12.78 0.74 -14.54
N PHE A 169 -12.89 -0.45 -13.96
CA PHE A 169 -13.55 -0.67 -12.69
C PHE A 169 -12.88 0.14 -11.58
N PHE A 170 -11.56 0.08 -11.48
CA PHE A 170 -10.80 0.83 -10.48
C PHE A 170 -11.01 2.35 -10.62
N SER A 171 -10.85 2.90 -11.82
CA SER A 171 -11.07 4.34 -12.05
C SER A 171 -12.50 4.78 -11.72
N TYR A 172 -13.51 3.95 -12.01
CA TYR A 172 -14.90 4.25 -11.68
C TYR A 172 -15.13 4.36 -10.17
N TYR A 173 -14.68 3.37 -9.39
CA TYR A 173 -14.87 3.36 -7.94
C TYR A 173 -13.96 4.35 -7.20
N GLN A 174 -12.77 4.65 -7.76
CA GLN A 174 -11.91 5.71 -7.26
C GLN A 174 -12.59 7.07 -7.36
N ASN A 175 -13.22 7.39 -8.50
CA ASN A 175 -13.98 8.65 -8.67
C ASN A 175 -15.22 8.72 -7.75
N GLN A 176 -15.78 7.57 -7.39
CA GLN A 176 -16.90 7.46 -6.46
C GLN A 176 -16.45 7.34 -4.99
N TYR A 177 -15.15 7.52 -4.70
CA TYR A 177 -14.56 7.39 -3.37
C TYR A 177 -14.92 6.08 -2.65
N TRP A 178 -15.15 5.00 -3.40
CA TRP A 178 -15.60 3.72 -2.87
C TRP A 178 -16.85 3.82 -1.99
N LYS A 179 -17.80 4.71 -2.34
CA LYS A 179 -19.08 4.87 -1.64
C LYS A 179 -20.25 4.36 -2.48
N THR A 180 -21.25 3.81 -1.81
CA THR A 180 -22.55 3.47 -2.39
C THR A 180 -23.38 4.75 -2.57
N THR A 181 -24.39 4.75 -3.46
CA THR A 181 -25.34 5.87 -3.64
C THR A 181 -25.98 6.36 -2.33
N LYS A 182 -26.06 5.50 -1.30
CA LYS A 182 -26.56 5.82 0.05
C LYS A 182 -25.49 6.42 0.99
N GLY A 183 -24.29 6.71 0.50
CA GLY A 183 -23.17 7.26 1.28
C GLY A 183 -22.33 6.24 2.06
N ASN A 184 -22.74 4.97 2.12
CA ASN A 184 -22.01 3.91 2.82
C ASN A 184 -20.73 3.51 2.09
N ILE A 185 -19.64 3.34 2.84
CA ILE A 185 -18.34 2.88 2.32
C ILE A 185 -18.47 1.42 1.87
N ILE A 186 -17.95 1.10 0.69
CA ILE A 186 -17.85 -0.26 0.15
C ILE A 186 -16.68 -0.93 0.87
N THR A 187 -17.00 -1.79 1.83
CA THR A 187 -16.01 -2.57 2.57
C THR A 187 -15.54 -3.81 1.81
N ASP A 188 -16.42 -4.40 1.00
CA ASP A 188 -16.10 -5.56 0.16
C ASP A 188 -16.07 -5.18 -1.33
N TRP A 189 -14.88 -4.88 -1.83
CA TRP A 189 -14.68 -4.55 -3.24
C TRP A 189 -14.81 -5.76 -4.17
N LYS A 190 -14.66 -6.99 -3.66
CA LYS A 190 -14.76 -8.21 -4.48
C LYS A 190 -16.21 -8.44 -4.90
N ASP A 191 -17.16 -8.19 -4.00
CA ASP A 191 -18.60 -8.19 -4.31
C ASP A 191 -18.97 -7.15 -5.37
N ALA A 192 -18.40 -5.95 -5.27
CA ALA A 192 -18.60 -4.90 -6.27
C ALA A 192 -18.02 -5.32 -7.64
N ALA A 193 -16.84 -5.94 -7.67
CA ALA A 193 -16.22 -6.46 -8.89
C ALA A 193 -17.05 -7.59 -9.52
N GLN A 194 -17.62 -8.50 -8.73
CA GLN A 194 -18.51 -9.54 -9.24
C GLN A 194 -19.78 -8.96 -9.87
N LYS A 195 -20.39 -7.96 -9.22
CA LYS A 195 -21.57 -7.25 -9.76
C LYS A 195 -21.24 -6.51 -11.05
N TRP A 196 -20.05 -5.90 -11.14
CA TRP A 196 -19.56 -5.26 -12.36
C TRP A 196 -19.46 -6.25 -13.53
N ILE A 197 -18.83 -7.40 -13.29
CA ILE A 197 -18.69 -8.49 -14.27
C ILE A 197 -20.07 -9.00 -14.72
N ALA A 198 -20.99 -9.24 -13.77
CA ALA A 198 -22.34 -9.72 -14.06
C ALA A 198 -23.14 -8.72 -14.91
N ARG A 199 -23.05 -7.42 -14.57
CA ARG A 199 -23.70 -6.35 -15.34
C ARG A 199 -23.14 -6.28 -16.76
N TYR A 200 -21.83 -6.37 -16.93
CA TYR A 200 -21.21 -6.34 -18.25
C TYR A 200 -21.62 -7.54 -19.12
N LYS A 201 -21.64 -8.76 -18.56
CA LYS A 201 -22.14 -9.96 -19.27
C LYS A 201 -23.58 -9.77 -19.75
N ARG A 202 -24.44 -9.15 -18.92
CA ARG A 202 -25.82 -8.85 -19.29
C ARG A 202 -25.91 -7.86 -20.44
N TRP A 203 -25.14 -6.78 -20.40
CA TRP A 203 -25.08 -5.77 -21.47
C TRP A 203 -24.60 -6.36 -22.81
N GLN A 204 -23.63 -7.26 -22.79
CA GLN A 204 -23.17 -7.97 -23.99
C GLN A 204 -24.25 -8.89 -24.58
N LYS A 205 -25.05 -9.56 -23.73
CA LYS A 205 -26.18 -10.38 -24.15
C LYS A 205 -27.29 -9.53 -24.78
N GLU A 206 -27.63 -8.39 -24.17
CA GLU A 206 -28.63 -7.44 -24.68
C GLU A 206 -28.22 -6.83 -26.04
N LYS A 207 -26.92 -6.50 -26.23
CA LYS A 207 -26.41 -6.05 -27.53
C LYS A 207 -26.54 -7.09 -28.64
N LYS A 208 -26.33 -8.38 -28.34
CA LYS A 208 -26.49 -9.47 -29.31
C LYS A 208 -27.96 -9.68 -29.70
N VAL A 209 -28.90 -9.52 -28.78
CA VAL A 209 -30.34 -9.69 -29.05
C VAL A 209 -30.91 -8.53 -29.87
N ASN A 210 -30.40 -7.31 -29.67
CA ASN A 210 -30.90 -6.11 -30.36
C ASN A 210 -30.28 -5.85 -31.73
N GLN A 211 -29.33 -6.67 -32.21
CA GLN A 211 -28.69 -6.50 -33.51
C GLN A 211 -29.53 -6.95 -34.72
N ASP A 212 -30.65 -7.68 -34.51
CA ASP A 212 -31.37 -8.36 -35.60
C ASP A 212 -32.69 -7.71 -36.07
N PHE A 213 -33.06 -6.51 -35.63
CA PHE A 213 -34.37 -5.91 -35.98
C PHE A 213 -34.35 -4.68 -36.89
N LEU A 214 -33.22 -4.36 -37.55
CA LEU A 214 -33.13 -3.17 -38.43
C LEU A 214 -32.69 -3.44 -39.88
N LYS A 215 -32.85 -4.67 -40.40
CA LYS A 215 -32.78 -4.90 -41.85
C LYS A 215 -34.18 -4.86 -42.46
N THR A 216 -34.60 -3.70 -42.96
CA THR A 216 -35.70 -3.65 -43.95
C THR A 216 -35.08 -3.54 -45.34
N SER A 217 -35.24 -4.58 -46.16
CA SER A 217 -34.92 -4.51 -47.59
C SER A 217 -36.07 -3.80 -48.31
N LYS A 218 -36.04 -2.47 -48.37
CA LYS A 218 -36.90 -1.71 -49.30
C LYS A 218 -36.02 -1.11 -50.38
N ASN A 219 -35.85 -1.88 -51.46
CA ASN A 219 -35.39 -1.37 -52.74
C ASN A 219 -36.54 -0.58 -53.36
N LYS A 220 -36.43 0.75 -53.42
CA LYS A 220 -37.38 1.61 -54.14
C LYS A 220 -36.60 2.32 -55.24
N ASP A 221 -36.94 1.98 -56.48
CA ASP A 221 -36.44 2.62 -57.69
C ASP A 221 -37.21 3.93 -57.92
N TYR A 222 -36.47 5.04 -58.02
CA TYR A 222 -37.01 6.39 -58.14
C TYR A 222 -37.04 6.89 -59.61
N GLY A 223 -36.99 5.97 -60.57
CA GLY A 223 -36.88 6.28 -62.00
C GLY A 223 -38.18 6.46 -62.81
N GLN A 224 -39.32 6.85 -62.23
CA GLN A 224 -40.52 7.15 -63.03
C GLN A 224 -41.11 8.53 -62.69
N PRO A 225 -41.25 9.45 -63.67
CA PRO A 225 -41.94 10.72 -63.47
C PRO A 225 -43.47 10.51 -63.46
N LEU A 226 -44.16 11.37 -62.68
CA LEU A 226 -45.61 11.36 -62.46
C LEU A 226 -46.45 11.64 -63.71
#